data_AF-A0A8B8JV25-F1
#
_entry.id   AF-A0A8B8JV25-F1
#
_cell.length_a   1.000
_cell.length_b   1.000
_cell.length_c   1.000
_cell.angle_alpha   90.00
_cell.angle_beta   90.00
_cell.angle_gamma   90.00
#
_symmetry.space_group_name_H-M   'P 1'
#
loop_
_entity.id
_entity.type
_entity.pdbx_description
1 polymer ?
#
loop_
_entity_poly.entity_id
_entity_poly.type
_entity_poly.pdbx_seq_one_letter_code
_entity_poly.pdbx_strand_id
1 'polypeptide(L)'
;MQGAISFGFPVIAYSVLRCRRVTIPIWCGMKQSGGYLDGVAPDGLIGLGPGESSVPSLLAKSGLIHDSFSLCFDEDDSGRIFFGDQGPTTQQSTSFLPLDGIYSTYVIGVETCCIGNSCLKMTSFKAQVDSGTSFTFLPGHAYGTLAEEFDQQVNASRSSFEGSPWEYCYVSSSQELPKVPILTIMFQQNNSFVVVDPVFVFYGNQGVIGFCLAIQPAEGDMGTIGQNFMTGYRLVFDRENKKLAWSPSNCQDLSLGKRMPLSPNETSSNPLPTDEQQRTNGHAVAPAVAGRAPHKPSAASSRMITCRKHWHCFLFLLLQLVSPFY
;
A
#
# COMPACT_ATOMS: atom_id res chain seq x y z
N MET A 1 -3.07 -11.86 7.42
CA MET A 1 -2.09 -11.51 6.38
C MET A 1 -2.18 -10.02 6.18
N GLN A 2 -1.19 -9.26 6.65
CA GLN A 2 -1.09 -7.81 6.54
C GLN A 2 0.14 -7.50 5.67
N GLY A 3 0.05 -6.51 4.76
CA GLY A 3 1.06 -6.22 3.74
C GLY A 3 0.98 -7.17 2.54
N ALA A 4 -0.16 -7.17 1.84
CA ALA A 4 -0.38 -7.98 0.65
C ALA A 4 -0.43 -7.09 -0.60
N ILE A 5 0.34 -7.43 -1.63
CA ILE A 5 0.17 -6.82 -2.95
C ILE A 5 -0.83 -7.65 -3.72
N SER A 6 -1.82 -6.96 -4.29
CA SER A 6 -2.75 -7.53 -5.23
C SER A 6 -2.26 -7.37 -6.66
N PHE A 7 -2.31 -8.42 -7.47
CA PHE A 7 -1.94 -8.38 -8.88
C PHE A 7 -3.19 -8.61 -9.76
N GLY A 8 -3.35 -7.76 -10.78
CA GLY A 8 -4.32 -7.93 -11.87
C GLY A 8 -3.68 -8.04 -13.25
N PHE A 9 -2.36 -8.29 -13.33
CA PHE A 9 -1.60 -8.32 -14.57
C PHE A 9 -0.52 -9.42 -14.56
N PRO A 10 -0.10 -9.92 -15.73
CA PRO A 10 0.92 -10.97 -15.84
C PRO A 10 2.28 -10.47 -15.32
N VAL A 11 2.81 -11.14 -14.29
CA VAL A 11 4.18 -10.94 -13.83
C VAL A 11 5.13 -11.52 -14.87
N ILE A 12 5.78 -10.65 -15.64
CA ILE A 12 6.82 -11.07 -16.59
C ILE A 12 8.18 -10.74 -15.97
N ALA A 13 8.84 -11.76 -15.39
CA ALA A 13 10.20 -11.65 -14.91
C ALA A 13 11.18 -11.89 -16.08
N TYR A 14 11.80 -10.83 -16.60
CA TYR A 14 12.99 -10.95 -17.44
C TYR A 14 14.22 -10.49 -16.64
N SER A 15 15.13 -11.40 -16.34
CA SER A 15 16.52 -11.03 -16.07
C SER A 15 17.47 -12.14 -16.52
N VAL A 16 18.54 -11.73 -17.21
CA VAL A 16 19.62 -12.60 -17.69
C VAL A 16 20.62 -12.84 -16.55
N LEU A 17 20.16 -13.51 -15.50
CA LEU A 17 21.00 -13.98 -14.40
C LEU A 17 20.85 -15.50 -14.28
N ARG A 18 21.88 -16.18 -13.75
CA ARG A 18 21.85 -17.62 -13.44
C ARG A 18 20.59 -17.88 -12.61
N CYS A 19 19.56 -18.43 -13.24
CA CYS A 19 18.27 -18.65 -12.63
C CYS A 19 18.42 -19.81 -11.64
N ARG A 20 18.61 -19.50 -10.36
CA ARG A 20 18.46 -20.49 -9.30
C ARG A 20 16.97 -20.75 -9.16
N ARG A 21 16.55 -21.98 -9.46
CA ARG A 21 15.17 -22.40 -9.22
C ARG A 21 14.94 -22.46 -7.72
N VAL A 22 13.90 -21.79 -7.25
CA VAL A 22 13.47 -21.81 -5.86
C VAL A 22 12.05 -22.32 -5.83
N THR A 23 11.78 -23.29 -4.98
CA THR A 23 10.41 -23.75 -4.71
C THR A 23 9.85 -22.93 -3.57
N ILE A 24 8.85 -22.11 -3.88
CA ILE A 24 8.12 -21.33 -2.89
C ILE A 24 6.76 -21.99 -2.68
N PRO A 25 6.46 -22.57 -1.50
CA PRO A 25 5.12 -23.07 -1.22
C PRO A 25 4.12 -21.91 -1.24
N ILE A 26 3.19 -21.98 -2.18
CA ILE A 26 2.05 -21.06 -2.28
C ILE A 26 0.82 -21.69 -1.65
N TRP A 27 0.01 -20.88 -0.96
CA TRP A 27 -1.19 -21.35 -0.28
C TRP A 27 -2.42 -21.16 -1.18
N CYS A 28 -3.33 -22.13 -1.16
CA CYS A 28 -4.60 -22.03 -1.89
C CYS A 28 -5.68 -21.38 -1.02
N GLY A 29 -6.25 -20.27 -1.48
CA GLY A 29 -7.38 -19.60 -0.81
C GLY A 29 -8.70 -20.31 -1.13
N MET A 30 -9.34 -20.89 -0.10
CA MET A 30 -10.59 -21.67 -0.29
C MET A 30 -11.87 -20.84 -0.13
N LYS A 31 -11.81 -19.75 0.63
CA LYS A 31 -12.98 -18.89 0.92
C LYS A 31 -12.54 -17.43 0.91
N GLN A 32 -13.06 -16.68 -0.06
CA GLN A 32 -12.85 -15.23 -0.17
C GLN A 32 -14.01 -14.49 0.49
N SER A 33 -13.73 -13.28 0.97
CA SER A 33 -14.72 -12.36 1.54
C SER A 33 -14.27 -10.92 1.37
N GLY A 34 -15.17 -9.95 1.57
CA GLY A 34 -14.87 -8.53 1.42
C GLY A 34 -14.56 -8.14 -0.03
N GLY A 35 -13.77 -7.08 -0.23
CA GLY A 35 -13.45 -6.54 -1.56
C GLY A 35 -12.71 -7.49 -2.50
N TYR A 36 -12.19 -8.63 -2.01
CA TYR A 36 -11.63 -9.67 -2.87
C TYR A 36 -12.68 -10.36 -3.75
N LEU A 37 -13.95 -10.37 -3.32
CA LEU A 37 -15.06 -10.85 -4.15
C LEU A 37 -15.36 -9.90 -5.32
N ASP A 38 -14.96 -8.63 -5.20
CA ASP A 38 -15.19 -7.57 -6.16
C ASP A 38 -14.02 -7.39 -7.14
N GLY A 39 -13.08 -8.36 -7.16
CA GLY A 39 -11.99 -8.40 -8.14
C GLY A 39 -10.74 -7.62 -7.76
N VAL A 40 -10.56 -7.25 -6.48
CA VAL A 40 -9.32 -6.59 -6.03
C VAL A 40 -8.11 -7.47 -6.26
N ALA A 41 -8.21 -8.80 -6.06
CA ALA A 41 -7.13 -9.79 -6.15
C ALA A 41 -7.56 -11.05 -6.91
N PRO A 42 -7.85 -10.93 -8.22
CA PRO A 42 -8.44 -12.02 -8.99
C PRO A 42 -7.52 -13.25 -9.06
N ASP A 43 -6.20 -13.01 -9.05
CA ASP A 43 -5.16 -14.04 -9.16
C ASP A 43 -4.47 -14.35 -7.81
N GLY A 44 -4.97 -13.79 -6.71
CA GLY A 44 -4.45 -14.00 -5.36
C GLY A 44 -3.54 -12.87 -4.85
N LEU A 45 -2.89 -13.13 -3.71
CA LEU A 45 -2.13 -12.15 -2.93
C LEU A 45 -0.74 -12.66 -2.62
N ILE A 46 0.28 -11.81 -2.81
CA ILE A 46 1.63 -12.10 -2.34
C ILE A 46 1.83 -11.43 -0.98
N GLY A 47 1.99 -12.25 0.06
CA GLY A 47 2.28 -11.78 1.42
C GLY A 47 3.73 -11.33 1.56
N LEU A 48 3.93 -10.07 1.93
CA LEU A 48 5.23 -9.45 2.16
C LEU A 48 5.51 -9.15 3.63
N GLY A 49 4.58 -9.48 4.52
CA GLY A 49 4.73 -9.28 5.96
C GLY A 49 5.91 -10.05 6.58
N PRO A 50 6.23 -9.76 7.85
CA PRO A 50 7.38 -10.34 8.55
C PRO A 50 7.19 -11.82 8.95
N GLY A 51 6.08 -12.44 8.57
CA GLY A 51 5.77 -13.82 8.91
C GLY A 51 6.72 -14.83 8.25
N GLU A 52 6.93 -15.95 8.92
CA GLU A 52 7.89 -17.00 8.53
C GLU A 52 7.57 -17.67 7.18
N SER A 53 6.31 -17.58 6.74
CA SER A 53 5.78 -18.13 5.49
C SER A 53 5.67 -17.10 4.35
N SER A 54 6.11 -15.86 4.56
CA SER A 54 6.12 -14.84 3.51
C SER A 54 7.20 -15.14 2.47
N VAL A 55 7.00 -14.67 1.24
CA VAL A 55 8.00 -14.81 0.16
C VAL A 55 9.38 -14.31 0.57
N PRO A 56 9.55 -13.08 1.12
CA PRO A 56 10.88 -12.62 1.52
C PRO A 56 11.49 -13.49 2.63
N SER A 57 10.72 -13.96 3.61
CA SER A 57 11.22 -14.86 4.66
C SER A 57 11.73 -16.20 4.10
N LEU A 58 10.99 -16.80 3.17
CA LEU A 58 11.37 -18.09 2.57
C LEU A 58 12.64 -17.95 1.73
N LEU A 59 12.74 -16.87 0.94
CA LEU A 59 13.92 -16.58 0.14
C LEU A 59 15.15 -16.29 1.01
N ALA A 60 15.02 -15.47 2.05
CA ALA A 60 16.12 -15.16 2.95
C ALA A 60 16.62 -16.39 3.72
N LYS A 61 15.71 -17.21 4.27
CA LYS A 61 16.07 -18.46 4.97
C LYS A 61 16.79 -19.48 4.09
N SER A 62 16.50 -19.47 2.78
CA SER A 62 17.21 -20.31 1.81
C SER A 62 18.63 -19.79 1.49
N GLY A 63 19.05 -18.67 2.08
CA GLY A 63 20.37 -18.08 1.89
C GLY A 63 20.56 -17.45 0.51
N LEU A 64 19.48 -17.17 -0.22
CA LEU A 64 19.55 -16.66 -1.60
C LEU A 64 19.61 -15.13 -1.66
N ILE A 65 19.10 -14.46 -0.64
CA ILE A 65 18.98 -13.01 -0.55
C ILE A 65 19.17 -12.55 0.90
N HIS A 66 19.42 -11.26 1.09
CA HIS A 66 19.22 -10.59 2.38
C HIS A 66 17.75 -10.60 2.79
N ASP A 67 17.44 -10.59 4.09
CA ASP A 67 16.06 -10.45 4.59
C ASP A 67 15.57 -9.00 4.45
N SER A 68 15.35 -8.61 3.21
CA SER A 68 14.89 -7.29 2.80
C SER A 68 14.14 -7.40 1.48
N PHE A 69 13.36 -6.38 1.17
CA PHE A 69 12.81 -6.19 -0.17
C PHE A 69 12.53 -4.73 -0.41
N SER A 70 12.33 -4.34 -1.65
CA SER A 70 11.85 -3.00 -1.99
C SER A 70 10.63 -3.04 -2.90
N LEU A 71 9.83 -1.99 -2.77
CA LEU A 71 8.70 -1.68 -3.64
C LEU A 71 8.95 -0.35 -4.32
N CYS A 72 8.54 -0.25 -5.58
CA CYS A 72 8.48 1.00 -6.31
C CYS A 72 7.22 1.04 -7.14
N PHE A 73 6.44 2.10 -7.00
CA PHE A 73 5.25 2.37 -7.79
C PHE A 73 5.51 3.61 -8.66
N ASP A 74 5.17 3.50 -9.93
CA ASP A 74 5.30 4.56 -10.93
C ASP A 74 3.92 5.20 -11.17
N GLU A 75 3.90 6.38 -11.76
CA GLU A 75 2.67 7.17 -11.99
C GLU A 75 1.75 6.55 -13.07
N ASP A 76 2.28 5.64 -13.89
CA ASP A 76 1.55 4.94 -14.95
C ASP A 76 0.87 3.65 -14.46
N ASP A 77 0.65 3.54 -13.14
CA ASP A 77 0.15 2.36 -12.43
C ASP A 77 1.06 1.11 -12.54
N SER A 78 2.27 1.26 -13.11
CA SER A 78 3.27 0.21 -13.09
C SER A 78 4.05 0.19 -11.77
N GLY A 79 4.76 -0.90 -11.54
CA GLY A 79 5.59 -1.01 -10.35
C GLY A 79 6.55 -2.17 -10.42
N ARG A 80 7.48 -2.20 -9.47
CA ARG A 80 8.48 -3.27 -9.34
C ARG A 80 8.66 -3.65 -7.89
N ILE A 81 8.93 -4.94 -7.68
CA ILE A 81 9.33 -5.51 -6.41
C ILE A 81 10.71 -6.16 -6.58
N PHE A 82 11.60 -5.90 -5.63
CA PHE A 82 12.93 -6.49 -5.61
C PHE A 82 13.17 -7.17 -4.27
N PHE A 83 13.33 -8.49 -4.28
CA PHE A 83 13.67 -9.25 -3.07
C PHE A 83 15.17 -9.22 -2.84
N GLY A 84 15.59 -9.03 -1.58
CA GLY A 84 17.00 -8.92 -1.18
C GLY A 84 17.60 -7.54 -1.37
N ASP A 85 16.76 -6.57 -1.70
CA ASP A 85 17.18 -5.22 -2.00
C ASP A 85 17.40 -4.38 -0.74
N GLN A 86 18.59 -3.78 -0.62
CA GLN A 86 18.98 -2.90 0.49
C GLN A 86 18.96 -1.41 0.11
N GLY A 87 18.66 -1.07 -1.16
CA GLY A 87 18.64 0.31 -1.63
C GLY A 87 20.02 0.98 -1.72
N PRO A 88 20.05 2.28 -2.08
CA PRO A 88 21.29 3.06 -2.11
C PRO A 88 21.74 3.47 -0.70
N THR A 89 23.03 3.72 -0.50
CA THR A 89 23.58 4.13 0.81
C THR A 89 23.14 5.53 1.26
N THR A 90 22.61 6.35 0.35
CA THR A 90 22.17 7.74 0.59
C THR A 90 20.68 7.87 0.89
N GLN A 91 19.96 6.76 1.02
CA GLN A 91 18.53 6.77 1.33
C GLN A 91 18.25 7.34 2.73
N GLN A 92 17.10 8.01 2.86
CA GLN A 92 16.54 8.39 4.16
C GLN A 92 15.93 7.16 4.81
N SER A 93 15.78 7.15 6.15
CA SER A 93 15.19 5.98 6.82
C SER A 93 14.54 6.30 8.16
N THR A 94 13.69 5.39 8.61
CA THR A 94 13.10 5.38 9.96
C THR A 94 13.00 3.96 10.47
N SER A 95 13.13 3.78 11.78
CA SER A 95 13.03 2.46 12.41
C SER A 95 11.59 1.97 12.42
N PHE A 96 11.41 0.66 12.25
CA PHE A 96 10.14 0.03 12.55
C PHE A 96 9.90 0.02 14.06
N LEU A 97 8.62 0.12 14.43
CA LEU A 97 8.16 0.05 15.80
C LEU A 97 7.48 -1.30 16.06
N PRO A 98 7.74 -1.94 17.21
CA PRO A 98 6.99 -3.12 17.61
C PRO A 98 5.56 -2.72 18.05
N LEU A 99 4.60 -3.59 17.77
CA LEU A 99 3.27 -3.57 18.37
C LEU A 99 3.24 -4.63 19.47
N ASP A 100 2.97 -4.21 20.70
CA ASP A 100 2.96 -5.09 21.88
C ASP A 100 4.23 -5.95 22.04
N GLY A 101 5.38 -5.36 21.69
CA GLY A 101 6.69 -6.02 21.75
C GLY A 101 7.03 -6.90 20.54
N ILE A 102 6.16 -7.00 19.54
CA ILE A 102 6.31 -7.88 18.38
C ILE A 102 6.30 -7.07 17.07
N TYR A 103 7.18 -7.43 16.13
CA TYR A 103 7.19 -6.89 14.77
C TYR A 103 6.25 -7.71 13.88
N SER A 104 4.94 -7.61 14.12
CA SER A 104 3.92 -8.35 13.37
C SER A 104 3.58 -7.72 12.02
N THR A 105 3.88 -6.44 11.85
CA THR A 105 3.67 -5.66 10.62
C THR A 105 4.68 -4.50 10.54
N TYR A 106 4.69 -3.77 9.44
CA TYR A 106 5.59 -2.64 9.20
C TYR A 106 4.98 -1.35 9.75
N VAL A 107 5.22 -1.07 11.03
CA VAL A 107 4.79 0.19 11.67
C VAL A 107 5.97 1.15 11.79
N ILE A 108 5.73 2.42 11.46
CA ILE A 108 6.68 3.52 11.64
C ILE A 108 6.11 4.59 12.57
N GLY A 109 6.97 5.39 13.18
CA GLY A 109 6.57 6.55 14.00
C GLY A 109 6.74 7.85 13.22
N VAL A 110 5.65 8.58 13.03
CA VAL A 110 5.64 9.93 12.47
C VAL A 110 5.74 10.93 13.61
N GLU A 111 6.66 11.89 13.49
CA GLU A 111 6.89 12.92 14.50
C GLU A 111 5.99 14.14 14.27
N THR A 112 5.93 14.64 13.04
CA THR A 112 5.07 15.74 12.64
C THR A 112 4.85 15.73 11.13
N CYS A 113 3.73 16.29 10.69
CA CYS A 113 3.48 16.61 9.29
C CYS A 113 3.63 18.13 9.07
N CYS A 114 4.16 18.50 7.92
CA CYS A 114 4.33 19.89 7.51
C CYS A 114 3.64 20.14 6.16
N ILE A 115 2.99 21.30 6.03
CA ILE A 115 2.43 21.79 4.77
C ILE A 115 3.17 23.08 4.40
N GLY A 116 3.81 23.09 3.24
CA GLY A 116 4.72 24.18 2.86
C GLY A 116 5.85 24.33 3.89
N ASN A 117 5.91 25.49 4.54
CA ASN A 117 6.90 25.78 5.58
C ASN A 117 6.33 25.64 7.01
N SER A 118 5.05 25.26 7.15
CA SER A 118 4.36 25.15 8.43
C SER A 118 4.41 23.71 8.94
N CYS A 119 5.19 23.44 9.98
CA CYS A 119 5.19 22.15 10.68
C CYS A 119 4.17 22.14 11.82
N LEU A 120 3.27 21.15 11.78
CA LEU A 120 2.04 21.15 12.56
C LEU A 120 2.24 20.48 13.91
N LYS A 121 1.89 21.19 14.98
CA LYS A 121 1.91 20.63 16.33
C LYS A 121 0.85 19.53 16.46
N MET A 122 1.08 18.58 17.36
CA MET A 122 0.14 17.49 17.66
C MET A 122 -0.22 16.63 16.44
N THR A 123 0.70 16.46 15.50
CA THR A 123 0.52 15.55 14.34
C THR A 123 1.42 14.31 14.43
N SER A 124 1.85 13.94 15.65
CA SER A 124 2.59 12.70 15.88
C SER A 124 1.64 11.51 15.94
N PHE A 125 1.99 10.41 15.26
CA PHE A 125 1.22 9.16 15.29
C PHE A 125 2.06 7.96 14.85
N LYS A 126 1.52 6.76 15.03
CA LYS A 126 2.08 5.54 14.43
C LYS A 126 1.34 5.24 13.14
N ALA A 127 2.05 4.80 12.12
CA ALA A 127 1.46 4.45 10.84
C ALA A 127 1.90 3.05 10.39
N GLN A 128 0.96 2.24 9.93
CA GLN A 128 1.29 1.03 9.17
C GLN A 128 1.63 1.43 7.73
N VAL A 129 2.70 0.86 7.17
CA VAL A 129 3.03 0.99 5.76
C VAL A 129 2.37 -0.16 5.01
N ASP A 130 1.37 0.12 4.18
CA ASP A 130 0.54 -0.91 3.56
C ASP A 130 0.37 -0.70 2.05
N SER A 131 1.05 -1.53 1.27
CA SER A 131 0.92 -1.55 -0.18
C SER A 131 -0.40 -2.16 -0.68
N GLY A 132 -1.19 -2.77 0.21
CA GLY A 132 -2.53 -3.27 -0.11
C GLY A 132 -3.63 -2.21 -0.09
N THR A 133 -3.30 -1.00 0.34
CA THR A 133 -4.25 0.12 0.48
C THR A 133 -3.89 1.23 -0.50
N SER A 134 -4.85 1.68 -1.32
CA SER A 134 -4.59 2.69 -2.35
C SER A 134 -4.26 4.08 -1.78
N PHE A 135 -4.92 4.49 -0.70
CA PHE A 135 -4.82 5.84 -0.15
C PHE A 135 -4.31 5.86 1.29
N THR A 136 -3.79 7.00 1.69
CA THR A 136 -3.25 7.23 3.04
C THR A 136 -4.37 7.66 3.98
N PHE A 137 -4.35 7.07 5.18
CA PHE A 137 -5.29 7.37 6.26
C PHE A 137 -4.55 7.92 7.46
N LEU A 138 -5.00 9.05 8.01
CA LEU A 138 -4.38 9.69 9.17
C LEU A 138 -5.34 9.64 10.38
N PRO A 139 -4.84 9.44 11.60
CA PRO A 139 -5.65 9.58 12.81
C PRO A 139 -6.37 10.93 12.85
N GLY A 140 -7.58 10.97 13.40
CA GLY A 140 -8.45 12.14 13.32
C GLY A 140 -7.81 13.46 13.76
N HIS A 141 -7.00 13.43 14.83
CA HIS A 141 -6.28 14.63 15.32
C HIS A 141 -5.23 15.14 14.33
N ALA A 142 -4.51 14.23 13.66
CA ALA A 142 -3.52 14.58 12.67
C ALA A 142 -4.17 14.98 11.33
N TYR A 143 -5.20 14.26 10.89
CA TYR A 143 -5.96 14.56 9.69
C TYR A 143 -6.56 15.97 9.74
N GLY A 144 -7.31 16.31 10.80
CA GLY A 144 -7.97 17.60 10.91
C GLY A 144 -6.99 18.77 10.82
N THR A 145 -5.93 18.73 11.64
CA THR A 145 -4.88 19.76 11.65
C THR A 145 -4.19 19.90 10.28
N LEU A 146 -3.90 18.78 9.62
CA LEU A 146 -3.23 18.77 8.31
C LEU A 146 -4.14 19.30 7.20
N ALA A 147 -5.39 18.85 7.17
CA ALA A 147 -6.34 19.22 6.14
C ALA A 147 -6.71 20.71 6.25
N GLU A 148 -6.86 21.24 7.46
CA GLU A 148 -7.09 22.68 7.70
C GLU A 148 -5.92 23.54 7.22
N GLU A 149 -4.67 23.17 7.54
CA GLU A 149 -3.49 23.91 7.06
C GLU A 149 -3.38 23.84 5.53
N PHE A 150 -3.65 22.67 4.94
CA PHE A 150 -3.68 22.50 3.49
C PHE A 150 -4.71 23.43 2.85
N ASP A 151 -5.92 23.49 3.42
CA ASP A 151 -6.99 24.37 2.95
C ASP A 151 -6.62 25.85 2.96
N GLN A 152 -5.94 26.30 4.03
CA GLN A 152 -5.49 27.68 4.17
C GLN A 152 -4.44 28.08 3.13
N GLN A 153 -3.62 27.13 2.66
CA GLN A 153 -2.56 27.40 1.69
C GLN A 153 -2.97 27.17 0.24
N VAL A 154 -4.06 26.43 -0.01
CA VAL A 154 -4.57 26.20 -1.37
C VAL A 154 -5.28 27.46 -1.89
N ASN A 155 -4.80 27.96 -3.04
CA ASN A 155 -5.43 29.08 -3.74
C ASN A 155 -6.49 28.61 -4.74
N ALA A 156 -7.53 27.94 -4.26
CA ALA A 156 -8.66 27.47 -5.06
C ALA A 156 -9.94 27.42 -4.22
N SER A 157 -11.10 27.55 -4.87
CA SER A 157 -12.38 27.52 -4.16
C SER A 157 -12.80 26.09 -3.81
N ARG A 158 -13.28 25.90 -2.58
CA ARG A 158 -13.89 24.65 -2.12
C ARG A 158 -14.99 24.17 -3.06
N SER A 159 -15.02 22.87 -3.30
CA SER A 159 -16.06 22.21 -4.08
C SER A 159 -16.32 20.80 -3.53
N SER A 160 -17.27 20.10 -4.14
CA SER A 160 -17.50 18.68 -3.90
C SER A 160 -17.69 17.96 -5.23
N PHE A 161 -17.20 16.73 -5.31
CA PHE A 161 -17.32 15.89 -6.49
C PHE A 161 -18.18 14.68 -6.13
N GLU A 162 -19.19 14.40 -6.96
CA GLU A 162 -20.08 13.27 -6.72
C GLU A 162 -19.28 11.95 -6.69
N GLY A 163 -19.47 11.16 -5.63
CA GLY A 163 -18.75 9.90 -5.43
C GLY A 163 -17.31 10.04 -4.93
N SER A 164 -16.80 11.27 -4.74
CA SER A 164 -15.50 11.48 -4.09
C SER A 164 -15.55 11.09 -2.61
N PRO A 165 -14.60 10.28 -2.11
CA PRO A 165 -14.49 9.98 -0.69
C PRO A 165 -13.82 11.11 0.11
N TRP A 166 -13.23 12.10 -0.57
CA TRP A 166 -12.46 13.17 0.08
C TRP A 166 -13.32 14.38 0.39
N GLU A 167 -13.12 14.92 1.59
CA GLU A 167 -13.78 16.13 2.06
C GLU A 167 -13.14 17.40 1.49
N TYR A 168 -11.80 17.43 1.42
CA TYR A 168 -11.02 18.60 1.03
C TYR A 168 -10.80 18.67 -0.48
N CYS A 169 -11.83 19.16 -1.19
CA CYS A 169 -11.87 19.25 -2.65
C CYS A 169 -11.99 20.69 -3.14
N TYR A 170 -11.46 20.95 -4.33
CA TYR A 170 -11.34 22.28 -4.92
C TYR A 170 -11.67 22.25 -6.41
N VAL A 171 -12.33 23.29 -6.91
CA VAL A 171 -12.54 23.49 -8.33
C VAL A 171 -11.29 24.09 -8.97
N SER A 172 -10.91 23.58 -10.14
CA SER A 172 -9.82 24.20 -10.92
C SER A 172 -10.35 25.36 -11.75
N SER A 173 -9.64 26.50 -11.71
CA SER A 173 -9.92 27.65 -12.58
C SER A 173 -9.23 27.56 -13.94
N SER A 174 -8.37 26.56 -14.13
CA SER A 174 -7.57 26.34 -15.34
C SER A 174 -7.62 24.88 -15.79
N GLN A 175 -7.22 24.61 -17.03
CA GLN A 175 -7.13 23.24 -17.54
C GLN A 175 -5.95 22.46 -16.94
N GLU A 176 -5.03 23.15 -16.25
CA GLU A 176 -3.87 22.59 -15.57
C GLU A 176 -4.11 22.52 -14.06
N LEU A 177 -3.42 21.60 -13.38
CA LEU A 177 -3.45 21.50 -11.94
C LEU A 177 -2.75 22.73 -11.33
N PRO A 178 -3.41 23.50 -10.45
CA PRO A 178 -2.76 24.62 -9.78
C PRO A 178 -1.65 24.11 -8.86
N LYS A 179 -0.73 25.00 -8.50
CA LYS A 179 0.35 24.65 -7.56
C LYS A 179 -0.24 24.25 -6.21
N VAL A 180 -0.01 23.00 -5.83
CA VAL A 180 -0.45 22.42 -4.55
C VAL A 180 0.64 22.63 -3.48
N PRO A 181 0.26 22.90 -2.22
CA PRO A 181 1.21 22.95 -1.11
C PRO A 181 1.99 21.65 -0.95
N ILE A 182 3.29 21.74 -0.69
CA ILE A 182 4.17 20.58 -0.47
C ILE A 182 3.80 19.95 0.89
N LEU A 183 3.52 18.65 0.90
CA LEU A 183 3.33 17.88 2.12
C LEU A 183 4.63 17.14 2.47
N THR A 184 5.13 17.35 3.69
CA THR A 184 6.32 16.65 4.20
C THR A 184 5.99 15.93 5.50
N ILE A 185 6.36 14.66 5.60
CA ILE A 185 6.30 13.86 6.82
C ILE A 185 7.68 13.85 7.46
N MET A 186 7.76 14.25 8.71
CA MET A 186 9.00 14.30 9.48
C MET A 186 9.09 13.09 10.41
N PHE A 187 10.31 12.55 10.48
CA PHE A 187 10.67 11.42 11.32
C PHE A 187 11.81 11.81 12.26
N GLN A 188 12.05 10.94 13.24
CA GLN A 188 13.20 11.07 14.14
C GLN A 188 14.52 11.21 13.37
N GLN A 189 15.51 11.81 14.05
CA GLN A 189 16.85 12.05 13.49
C GLN A 189 16.83 12.96 12.24
N ASN A 190 15.81 13.82 12.15
CA ASN A 190 15.67 14.80 11.07
C ASN A 190 15.56 14.16 9.66
N ASN A 191 15.07 12.92 9.59
CA ASN A 191 14.72 12.30 8.31
C ASN A 191 13.37 12.88 7.84
N SER A 192 13.24 13.10 6.54
CA SER A 192 12.02 13.66 5.95
C SER A 192 11.57 12.87 4.72
N PHE A 193 10.26 12.80 4.54
CA PHE A 193 9.60 12.19 3.40
C PHE A 193 8.69 13.24 2.77
N VAL A 194 9.04 13.69 1.57
CA VAL A 194 8.23 14.63 0.80
C VAL A 194 7.24 13.82 -0.01
N VAL A 195 5.94 14.04 0.15
CA VAL A 195 4.94 13.29 -0.61
C VAL A 195 4.91 13.82 -2.05
N VAL A 196 5.02 12.91 -3.01
CA VAL A 196 4.76 13.19 -4.42
C VAL A 196 3.25 13.34 -4.58
N ASP A 197 2.81 14.53 -4.98
CA ASP A 197 1.42 14.90 -5.25
C ASP A 197 0.39 14.38 -4.23
N PRO A 198 0.13 15.14 -3.15
CA PRO A 198 -0.79 14.70 -2.09
C PRO A 198 -2.27 14.78 -2.51
N VAL A 199 -2.59 14.94 -3.80
CA VAL A 199 -3.94 15.20 -4.31
C VAL A 199 -4.36 14.17 -5.34
N PHE A 200 -5.67 13.93 -5.40
CA PHE A 200 -6.31 13.21 -6.48
C PHE A 200 -6.93 14.20 -7.46
N VAL A 201 -6.65 14.06 -8.74
CA VAL A 201 -7.04 15.01 -9.79
C VAL A 201 -8.23 14.47 -10.58
N PHE A 202 -9.26 15.30 -10.74
CA PHE A 202 -10.43 15.01 -11.57
C PHE A 202 -10.26 15.67 -12.93
N TYR A 203 -10.43 14.86 -13.99
CA TYR A 203 -10.35 15.31 -15.37
C TYR A 203 -11.73 15.34 -16.02
N GLY A 204 -12.02 16.44 -16.72
CA GLY A 204 -13.13 16.56 -17.65
C GLY A 204 -12.64 16.54 -19.10
N ASN A 205 -13.55 16.82 -20.04
CA ASN A 205 -13.24 16.79 -21.47
C ASN A 205 -12.17 17.82 -21.91
N GLN A 206 -11.96 18.87 -21.13
CA GLN A 206 -11.06 19.99 -21.46
C GLN A 206 -9.86 20.08 -20.50
N GLY A 207 -9.56 19.04 -19.73
CA GLY A 207 -8.45 19.05 -18.76
C GLY A 207 -8.93 18.94 -17.32
N VAL A 208 -8.14 19.47 -16.39
CA VAL A 208 -8.42 19.39 -14.95
C VAL A 208 -9.68 20.19 -14.62
N ILE A 209 -10.65 19.55 -13.97
CA ILE A 209 -11.87 20.20 -13.47
C ILE A 209 -11.83 20.44 -11.96
N GLY A 210 -10.95 19.74 -11.26
CA GLY A 210 -10.67 19.96 -9.84
C GLY A 210 -9.80 18.88 -9.26
N PHE A 211 -9.57 18.97 -7.96
CA PHE A 211 -8.70 18.05 -7.23
C PHE A 211 -9.12 17.99 -5.77
N CYS A 212 -8.74 16.92 -5.08
CA CYS A 212 -8.97 16.76 -3.64
C CYS A 212 -7.69 16.32 -2.94
N LEU A 213 -7.50 16.73 -1.68
CA LEU A 213 -6.48 16.17 -0.81
C LEU A 213 -6.73 14.66 -0.67
N ALA A 214 -5.79 13.84 -1.15
CA ALA A 214 -5.93 12.39 -1.27
C ALA A 214 -5.63 11.65 0.05
N ILE A 215 -6.19 12.16 1.14
CA ILE A 215 -6.01 11.65 2.51
C ILE A 215 -7.38 11.52 3.16
N GLN A 216 -7.59 10.45 3.91
CA GLN A 216 -8.83 10.22 4.66
C GLN A 216 -8.56 10.09 6.16
N PRO A 217 -9.56 10.38 7.02
CA PRO A 217 -9.45 10.07 8.44
C PRO A 217 -9.45 8.56 8.66
N ALA A 218 -8.59 8.07 9.55
CA ALA A 218 -8.62 6.71 10.05
C ALA A 218 -9.70 6.53 11.12
N GLU A 219 -10.23 5.32 11.27
CA GLU A 219 -11.21 5.00 12.32
C GLU A 219 -10.61 4.93 13.74
N GLY A 220 -9.28 5.02 13.89
CA GLY A 220 -8.59 4.98 15.17
C GLY A 220 -7.27 5.75 15.19
N ASP A 221 -6.46 5.51 16.23
CA ASP A 221 -5.24 6.28 16.50
C ASP A 221 -4.03 5.87 15.66
N MET A 222 -4.18 4.81 14.84
CA MET A 222 -3.13 4.33 13.93
C MET A 222 -3.43 4.77 12.51
N GLY A 223 -2.46 5.44 11.88
CA GLY A 223 -2.51 5.80 10.47
C GLY A 223 -2.13 4.64 9.55
N THR A 224 -2.34 4.84 8.26
CA THR A 224 -1.87 3.94 7.20
C THR A 224 -1.22 4.78 6.11
N ILE A 225 0.04 4.52 5.79
CA ILE A 225 0.70 5.04 4.59
C ILE A 225 0.37 4.09 3.45
N GLY A 226 -0.48 4.56 2.53
CA GLY A 226 -0.95 3.80 1.38
C GLY A 226 -0.08 4.00 0.13
N GLN A 227 -0.43 3.29 -0.95
CA GLN A 227 0.29 3.34 -2.22
C GLN A 227 0.45 4.77 -2.75
N ASN A 228 -0.56 5.63 -2.60
CA ASN A 228 -0.50 7.02 -3.07
C ASN A 228 0.69 7.81 -2.51
N PHE A 229 1.17 7.48 -1.30
CA PHE A 229 2.37 8.12 -0.74
C PHE A 229 3.65 7.33 -1.06
N MET A 230 3.54 6.09 -1.52
CA MET A 230 4.69 5.26 -1.92
C MET A 230 5.12 5.52 -3.37
N THR A 231 4.24 6.04 -4.21
CA THR A 231 4.51 6.36 -5.63
C THR A 231 5.65 7.37 -5.76
N GLY A 232 6.51 7.17 -6.76
CA GLY A 232 7.70 8.00 -7.01
C GLY A 232 8.90 7.70 -6.10
N TYR A 233 8.78 6.67 -5.25
CA TYR A 233 9.83 6.24 -4.34
C TYR A 233 10.15 4.75 -4.49
N ARG A 234 11.41 4.41 -4.27
CA ARG A 234 11.84 3.06 -3.91
C ARG A 234 11.83 2.95 -2.38
N LEU A 235 10.87 2.20 -1.84
CA LEU A 235 10.74 1.94 -0.41
C LEU A 235 11.38 0.59 -0.08
N VAL A 236 12.44 0.61 0.71
CA VAL A 236 13.17 -0.57 1.17
C VAL A 236 12.67 -0.96 2.56
N PHE A 237 12.14 -2.17 2.66
CA PHE A 237 11.78 -2.83 3.90
C PHE A 237 12.97 -3.68 4.35
N ASP A 238 13.88 -3.08 5.11
CA ASP A 238 15.04 -3.77 5.66
C ASP A 238 14.64 -4.46 6.96
N ARG A 239 14.32 -5.75 6.85
CA ARG A 239 13.78 -6.54 7.97
C ARG A 239 14.88 -7.03 8.90
N GLU A 240 16.09 -7.25 8.39
CA GLU A 240 17.29 -7.54 9.18
C GLU A 240 17.55 -6.43 10.19
N ASN A 241 17.54 -5.17 9.73
CA ASN A 241 17.84 -4.00 10.56
C ASN A 241 16.59 -3.29 11.10
N LYS A 242 15.40 -3.85 10.83
CA LYS A 242 14.09 -3.35 11.29
C LYS A 242 13.88 -1.87 10.97
N LYS A 243 14.06 -1.49 9.71
CA LYS A 243 13.85 -0.11 9.25
C LYS A 243 13.15 -0.05 7.90
N LEU A 244 12.41 1.03 7.69
CA LEU A 244 11.97 1.47 6.38
C LEU A 244 12.96 2.50 5.86
N ALA A 245 13.38 2.37 4.62
CA ALA A 245 14.18 3.38 3.94
C ALA A 245 13.54 3.79 2.61
N TRP A 246 13.82 5.02 2.16
CA TRP A 246 13.26 5.55 0.93
C TRP A 246 14.25 6.43 0.17
N SER A 247 14.12 6.38 -1.15
CA SER A 247 14.83 7.26 -2.09
C SER A 247 13.94 7.51 -3.31
N PRO A 248 13.94 8.72 -3.89
CA PRO A 248 13.20 9.00 -5.12
C PRO A 248 13.61 8.00 -6.21
N SER A 249 12.64 7.49 -6.98
CA SER A 249 12.91 6.58 -8.09
C SER A 249 11.75 6.56 -9.07
N ASN A 250 12.07 6.43 -10.36
CA ASN A 250 11.12 6.18 -11.45
C ASN A 250 10.94 4.67 -11.70
N CYS A 251 11.34 3.84 -10.74
CA CYS A 251 11.33 2.39 -10.82
C CYS A 251 12.23 1.77 -11.91
N GLN A 252 12.92 2.53 -12.77
CA GLN A 252 13.76 2.00 -13.87
C GLN A 252 15.24 1.84 -13.49
N ASP A 253 15.66 2.46 -12.39
CA ASP A 253 17.06 2.63 -11.96
C ASP A 253 17.83 1.31 -11.70
N LEU A 254 17.14 0.16 -11.73
CA LEU A 254 17.73 -1.15 -11.47
C LEU A 254 18.08 -1.95 -12.75
N SER A 255 17.80 -1.39 -13.92
CA SER A 255 18.14 -2.00 -15.23
C SER A 255 19.64 -2.02 -15.55
N LEU A 256 20.50 -1.36 -14.76
CA LEU A 256 21.94 -1.30 -14.99
C LEU A 256 22.75 -2.07 -13.93
N GLY A 257 22.85 -3.39 -14.10
CA GLY A 257 24.12 -4.13 -14.04
C GLY A 257 24.98 -4.12 -12.76
N LYS A 258 24.62 -3.44 -11.66
CA LYS A 258 25.27 -3.66 -10.37
C LYS A 258 24.66 -4.91 -9.77
N ARG A 259 25.36 -6.04 -9.96
CA ARG A 259 25.07 -7.32 -9.30
C ARG A 259 24.61 -7.04 -7.87
N MET A 260 23.40 -7.48 -7.54
CA MET A 260 23.02 -7.65 -6.14
C MET A 260 24.15 -8.47 -5.49
N PRO A 261 24.79 -8.00 -4.42
CA PRO A 261 25.82 -8.78 -3.76
C PRO A 261 25.14 -10.07 -3.30
N LEU A 262 25.42 -11.17 -4.00
CA LEU A 262 25.24 -12.48 -3.40
C LEU A 262 26.24 -12.50 -2.23
N SER A 263 25.74 -12.57 -1.00
CA SER A 263 26.59 -12.58 0.20
C SER A 263 27.76 -13.58 0.07
N PRO A 264 28.97 -13.24 0.54
CA PRO A 264 30.08 -14.17 0.57
C PRO A 264 29.99 -15.04 1.82
N ASN A 265 29.78 -16.35 1.62
CA ASN A 265 30.36 -17.43 2.43
C ASN A 265 30.05 -18.77 1.76
N GLU A 266 30.85 -19.11 0.75
CA GLU A 266 30.96 -20.48 0.24
C GLU A 266 31.73 -21.34 1.26
N THR A 267 31.05 -21.79 2.30
CA THR A 267 31.45 -23.00 3.05
C THR A 267 30.22 -23.58 3.74
N SER A 268 29.35 -24.25 2.98
CA SER A 268 28.55 -25.37 3.47
C SER A 268 27.90 -26.06 2.28
N SER A 269 28.51 -27.17 1.84
CA SER A 269 27.92 -28.10 0.91
C SER A 269 26.89 -28.97 1.64
N ASN A 270 25.65 -28.51 1.72
CA ASN A 270 24.52 -29.40 2.02
C ASN A 270 23.77 -29.66 0.70
N PRO A 271 23.77 -30.90 0.17
CA PRO A 271 22.95 -31.23 -0.98
C PRO A 271 21.46 -31.16 -0.60
N LEU A 272 20.64 -30.64 -1.52
CA LEU A 272 19.18 -30.71 -1.42
C LEU A 272 18.71 -32.16 -1.22
N PRO A 273 17.62 -32.42 -0.48
CA PRO A 273 16.96 -33.72 -0.50
C PRO A 273 16.42 -33.99 -1.90
N THR A 274 16.82 -35.12 -2.45
CA THR A 274 16.39 -35.67 -3.73
C THR A 274 14.87 -35.91 -3.74
N ASP A 275 14.26 -35.66 -4.90
CA ASP A 275 12.85 -35.89 -5.22
C ASP A 275 12.31 -37.23 -4.71
N GLU A 276 11.34 -37.20 -3.77
CA GLU A 276 10.30 -38.22 -3.70
C GLU A 276 8.99 -37.63 -4.22
N GLN A 277 8.78 -37.82 -5.52
CA GLN A 277 7.53 -37.60 -6.21
C GLN A 277 6.51 -38.66 -5.76
N GLN A 278 5.69 -38.33 -4.77
CA GLN A 278 4.51 -39.13 -4.45
C GLN A 278 3.44 -38.82 -5.51
N ARG A 279 3.46 -39.59 -6.61
CA ARG A 279 2.38 -39.58 -7.61
C ARG A 279 1.10 -40.11 -6.97
N THR A 280 0.21 -39.21 -6.56
CA THR A 280 -1.20 -39.55 -6.40
C THR A 280 -1.92 -39.21 -7.71
N ASN A 281 -2.58 -40.22 -8.28
CA ASN A 281 -3.42 -40.11 -9.46
C ASN A 281 -4.62 -39.20 -9.17
N GLY A 282 -4.44 -37.88 -9.29
CA GLY A 282 -5.50 -36.89 -9.37
C GLY A 282 -5.52 -36.31 -10.78
N HIS A 283 -6.71 -36.27 -11.40
CA HIS A 283 -6.88 -35.63 -12.71
C HIS A 283 -6.53 -34.15 -12.59
N ALA A 284 -5.37 -33.75 -13.12
CA ALA A 284 -4.99 -32.35 -13.25
C ALA A 284 -5.93 -31.69 -14.26
N VAL A 285 -6.83 -30.82 -13.78
CA VAL A 285 -7.61 -29.93 -14.64
C VAL A 285 -6.66 -28.83 -15.13
N ALA A 286 -6.60 -28.62 -16.43
CA ALA A 286 -5.80 -27.56 -17.02
C ALA A 286 -6.22 -26.18 -16.45
N PRO A 287 -5.28 -25.23 -16.28
CA PRO A 287 -5.63 -23.87 -15.88
C PRO A 287 -6.66 -23.29 -16.85
N ALA A 288 -7.66 -22.59 -16.32
CA ALA A 288 -8.55 -21.79 -17.16
C ALA A 288 -7.70 -20.78 -17.95
N VAL A 289 -7.90 -20.73 -19.26
CA VAL A 289 -7.29 -19.71 -20.11
C VAL A 289 -7.86 -18.37 -19.67
N ALA A 290 -7.01 -17.51 -19.10
CA ALA A 290 -7.38 -16.17 -18.69
C ALA A 290 -7.87 -15.39 -19.92
N GLY A 291 -9.15 -15.00 -19.91
CA GLY A 291 -9.68 -14.08 -20.91
C GLY A 291 -9.03 -12.71 -20.77
N ARG A 292 -8.75 -12.06 -21.90
CA ARG A 292 -8.20 -10.70 -21.94
C ARG A 292 -9.18 -9.74 -21.25
N ALA A 293 -8.71 -9.00 -20.24
CA ALA A 293 -9.52 -7.95 -19.62
C ALA A 293 -9.86 -6.85 -20.65
N PRO A 294 -11.07 -6.25 -20.62
CA PRO A 294 -11.43 -5.16 -21.52
C PRO A 294 -10.55 -3.92 -21.27
N HIS A 295 -10.14 -3.22 -22.33
CA HIS A 295 -9.35 -1.99 -22.27
C HIS A 295 -10.10 -0.76 -21.72
N LYS A 296 -11.19 -0.94 -20.97
CA LYS A 296 -11.95 0.17 -20.37
C LYS A 296 -11.76 0.16 -18.85
N PRO A 297 -11.43 1.29 -18.23
CA PRO A 297 -11.38 1.38 -16.77
C PRO A 297 -12.74 0.98 -16.21
N SER A 298 -12.72 0.07 -15.25
CA SER A 298 -13.93 -0.41 -14.59
C SER A 298 -14.49 0.72 -13.74
N ALA A 299 -15.56 1.35 -14.21
CA ALA A 299 -16.35 2.23 -13.35
C ALA A 299 -16.93 1.36 -12.23
N ALA A 300 -16.50 1.60 -10.99
CA ALA A 300 -17.15 1.03 -9.83
C ALA A 300 -18.64 1.40 -9.91
N SER A 301 -19.50 0.39 -10.03
CA SER A 301 -20.94 0.56 -9.96
C SER A 301 -21.30 1.08 -8.56
N SER A 302 -21.58 2.38 -8.46
CA SER A 302 -22.22 2.99 -7.29
C SER A 302 -23.64 2.40 -7.17
N ARG A 303 -23.77 1.26 -6.49
CA ARG A 303 -25.08 0.81 -6.02
C ARG A 303 -25.54 1.79 -4.96
N MET A 304 -26.45 2.68 -5.39
CA MET A 304 -27.22 3.56 -4.54
C MET A 304 -27.77 2.80 -3.33
N ILE A 305 -27.26 3.11 -2.13
CA ILE A 305 -28.02 2.86 -0.91
C ILE A 305 -29.01 4.02 -0.82
N THR A 306 -30.18 3.84 -1.44
CA THR A 306 -31.33 4.70 -1.17
C THR A 306 -31.63 4.63 0.32
N CYS A 307 -31.25 5.69 1.03
CA CYS A 307 -31.64 5.97 2.41
C CYS A 307 -33.15 6.25 2.44
N ARG A 308 -33.98 5.20 2.45
CA ARG A 308 -35.44 5.34 2.61
C ARG A 308 -36.10 4.21 3.40
N LYS A 309 -35.34 3.44 4.18
CA LYS A 309 -35.89 2.37 5.04
C LYS A 309 -35.31 2.33 6.46
N HIS A 310 -34.96 3.49 7.04
CA HIS A 310 -34.56 3.56 8.46
C HIS A 310 -35.64 4.10 9.40
N TRP A 311 -36.86 4.42 8.92
CA TRP A 311 -37.93 4.89 9.80
C TRP A 311 -38.78 3.76 10.43
N HIS A 312 -38.68 2.52 9.92
CA HIS A 312 -39.49 1.40 10.43
C HIS A 312 -38.73 0.41 11.35
N CYS A 313 -37.41 0.50 11.45
CA CYS A 313 -36.63 -0.35 12.36
C CYS A 313 -36.57 0.20 13.79
N PHE A 314 -36.79 1.50 14.00
CA PHE A 314 -36.83 2.09 15.34
C PHE A 314 -38.18 1.88 16.07
N LEU A 315 -39.26 1.59 15.34
CA LEU A 315 -40.58 1.39 15.95
C LEU A 315 -40.77 -0.03 16.53
N PHE A 316 -40.01 -1.02 16.04
CA PHE A 316 -40.10 -2.41 16.51
C PHE A 316 -39.23 -2.72 17.74
N LEU A 317 -38.20 -1.91 18.04
CA LEU A 317 -37.39 -2.07 19.27
C LEU A 317 -38.02 -1.40 20.51
N LEU A 318 -38.92 -0.42 20.33
CA LEU A 318 -39.62 0.25 21.43
C LEU A 318 -40.84 -0.53 21.96
N LEU A 319 -41.34 -1.52 21.22
CA LEU A 319 -42.51 -2.35 21.59
C LEU A 319 -42.16 -3.63 22.36
N GLN A 320 -40.87 -3.93 22.58
CA GLN A 320 -40.44 -5.09 23.40
C GLN A 320 -39.94 -4.72 24.81
N LEU A 321 -40.03 -3.45 25.21
CA LEU A 321 -39.65 -2.98 26.55
C LEU A 321 -40.83 -2.49 27.40
N VAL A 322 -42.07 -2.68 26.94
CA VAL A 322 -43.28 -2.34 27.72
C VAL A 322 -44.29 -3.46 27.62
N SER A 323 -44.25 -4.42 28.55
CA SER A 323 -45.42 -4.84 29.35
C SER A 323 -45.09 -6.00 30.31
N PRO A 324 -45.81 -6.10 31.44
CA PRO A 324 -45.28 -6.59 32.71
C PRO A 324 -45.69 -8.04 33.03
N PHE A 325 -45.07 -8.54 34.10
CA PHE A 325 -45.50 -9.65 34.96
C PHE A 325 -47.00 -10.00 34.88
N TYR A 326 -47.29 -11.27 34.57
CA TYR A 326 -48.19 -12.14 35.32
C TYR A 326 -47.73 -13.59 35.17
#